data_AF-A0A1I8ADV4-F1
#
_entry.id   AF-A0A1I8ADV4-F1
#
_cell.length_a   1.000
_cell.length_b   1.000
_cell.length_c   1.000
_cell.angle_alpha   90.00
_cell.angle_beta   90.00
_cell.angle_gamma   90.00
#
_symmetry.space_group_name_H-M   'P 1'
#
loop_
_entity.id
_entity.type
_entity.pdbx_description
1 polymer ?
#
loop_
_entity_poly.entity_id
_entity_poly.type
_entity_poly.pdbx_seq_one_letter_code
_entity_poly.pdbx_strand_id
1 'polypeptide(L)'
;MYTHEMAQPTDTMLLTEILDMETGLNIDPRVFLRRELSLVMKDRAELMARYARDPDAPWLVCQLCSAPVILVRTKDRYFHFRHHLNEEAEKKCSISTRGELSADQIKCIKY
;
A
#
# COMPACT_ATOMS: atom_id res chain seq x y z
N MET A 1 21.99 -19.81 -10.90
CA MET A 1 20.66 -19.52 -11.48
C MET A 1 20.01 -18.45 -10.62
N TYR A 2 20.02 -17.19 -11.05
CA TYR A 2 19.23 -16.16 -10.38
C TYR A 2 17.81 -16.31 -10.91
N THR A 3 16.94 -16.97 -10.14
CA THR A 3 15.51 -16.89 -10.38
C THR A 3 15.11 -15.44 -10.10
N HIS A 4 14.98 -14.63 -11.14
CA HIS A 4 14.41 -13.30 -11.04
C HIS A 4 12.92 -13.47 -10.71
N GLU A 5 12.63 -13.61 -9.42
CA GLU A 5 11.26 -13.66 -8.93
C GLU A 5 10.63 -12.30 -9.25
N MET A 6 9.54 -12.31 -10.01
CA MET A 6 8.78 -11.10 -10.31
C MET A 6 7.75 -10.86 -9.22
N ALA A 7 7.55 -9.60 -8.86
CA ALA A 7 6.42 -9.25 -8.01
C ALA A 7 5.11 -9.44 -8.80
N GLN A 8 4.07 -9.85 -8.08
CA GLN A 8 2.74 -10.00 -8.66
C GLN A 8 1.76 -9.14 -7.87
N PRO A 9 0.96 -8.29 -8.54
CA PRO A 9 -0.15 -7.62 -7.90
C PRO A 9 -1.23 -8.62 -7.50
N THR A 10 -1.92 -8.36 -6.39
CA THR A 10 -3.14 -9.12 -6.08
C THR A 10 -4.27 -8.67 -7.02
N ASP A 11 -5.10 -9.60 -7.47
CA ASP A 11 -6.25 -9.27 -8.34
C ASP A 11 -7.31 -8.45 -7.59
N THR A 12 -7.38 -8.64 -6.26
CA THR A 12 -8.24 -7.93 -5.31
C THR A 12 -7.71 -6.55 -4.87
N MET A 13 -6.82 -5.94 -5.66
CA MET A 13 -6.22 -4.66 -5.32
C MET A 13 -7.25 -3.54 -5.47
N LEU A 14 -7.79 -3.08 -4.35
CA LEU A 14 -8.81 -2.03 -4.31
C LEU A 14 -8.25 -0.65 -4.60
N LEU A 15 -6.98 -0.40 -4.26
CA LEU A 15 -6.35 0.90 -4.37
C LEU A 15 -5.51 1.00 -5.64
N THR A 16 -6.09 1.61 -6.67
CA THR A 16 -5.43 1.91 -7.96
C THR A 16 -5.00 3.35 -8.09
N GLU A 17 -5.68 4.27 -7.40
CA GLU A 17 -5.47 5.71 -7.49
C GLU A 17 -4.35 6.18 -6.57
N ILE A 18 -3.10 5.92 -6.99
CA ILE A 18 -1.89 6.31 -6.27
C ILE A 18 -1.23 7.48 -6.99
N LEU A 19 -0.88 8.51 -6.24
CA LEU A 19 -0.14 9.67 -6.70
C LEU A 19 1.27 9.64 -6.12
N ASP A 20 2.26 9.82 -6.98
CA ASP A 20 3.64 10.03 -6.61
C ASP A 20 3.89 11.51 -6.30
N MET A 21 4.31 11.80 -5.07
CA MET A 21 4.52 13.17 -4.60
C MET A 21 5.80 13.81 -5.15
N GLU A 22 6.74 13.04 -5.67
CA GLU A 22 7.99 13.58 -6.22
C GLU A 22 7.82 14.06 -7.66
N THR A 23 7.09 13.28 -8.45
CA THR A 23 6.83 13.52 -9.87
C THR A 23 5.48 14.20 -10.10
N GLY A 24 4.55 14.12 -9.15
CA GLY A 24 3.17 14.57 -9.29
C GLY A 24 2.35 13.72 -10.26
N LEU A 25 2.78 12.48 -10.53
CA LEU A 25 2.15 11.60 -11.51
C LEU A 25 1.41 10.44 -10.85
N ASN A 26 0.34 10.01 -11.50
CA ASN A 26 -0.38 8.80 -11.12
C ASN A 26 0.48 7.56 -11.40
N ILE A 27 0.65 6.74 -10.37
CA ILE A 27 1.32 5.45 -10.48
C ILE A 27 0.28 4.37 -10.63
N ASP A 28 0.33 3.65 -11.74
CA ASP A 28 -0.47 2.44 -11.91
C ASP A 28 0.19 1.29 -11.12
N PRO A 29 -0.44 0.77 -10.07
CA PRO A 29 0.19 -0.20 -9.20
C PRO A 29 0.41 -1.56 -9.90
N ARG A 30 -0.37 -1.89 -10.94
CA ARG A 30 -0.16 -3.12 -11.71
C ARG A 30 1.14 -3.01 -12.52
N VAL A 31 1.39 -1.83 -13.09
CA VAL A 31 2.63 -1.53 -13.82
C VAL A 31 3.82 -1.45 -12.86
N PHE A 32 3.63 -0.82 -11.69
CA PHE A 32 4.65 -0.73 -10.65
C PHE A 32 5.10 -2.12 -10.16
N LEU A 33 4.14 -3.02 -9.94
CA LEU A 33 4.40 -4.36 -9.42
C LEU A 33 4.86 -5.35 -10.48
N ARG A 34 4.70 -5.07 -11.78
CA ARG A 34 5.24 -5.91 -12.87
C ARG A 34 6.75 -5.67 -13.06
N ARG A 35 7.51 -5.71 -11.96
CA ARG A 35 8.96 -5.53 -11.88
C ARG A 35 9.58 -6.66 -11.05
N GLU A 36 10.91 -6.71 -11.00
CA GLU A 36 11.62 -7.66 -10.14
C GLU A 36 11.23 -7.47 -8.67
N LEU A 37 10.99 -8.59 -7.98
CA LEU A 37 10.61 -8.60 -6.57
C LEU A 37 11.63 -7.89 -5.69
N SER A 38 12.92 -8.00 -6.02
CA SER A 38 14.00 -7.28 -5.33
C SER A 38 13.87 -5.76 -5.43
N LEU A 39 13.41 -5.23 -6.56
CA LEU A 39 13.17 -3.79 -6.73
C LEU A 39 11.96 -3.37 -5.91
N VAL A 40 10.85 -4.10 -6.04
CA VAL A 40 9.62 -3.83 -5.29
C VAL A 40 9.84 -3.92 -3.76
N MET A 41 10.71 -4.83 -3.31
CA MET A 41 11.16 -4.91 -1.91
C MET A 41 11.92 -3.66 -1.46
N LYS A 42 12.81 -3.13 -2.32
CA LYS A 42 13.54 -1.89 -2.05
C LYS A 42 12.58 -0.70 -2.00
N ASP A 43 11.69 -0.59 -2.98
CA ASP A 43 10.65 0.46 -3.01
C ASP A 43 9.79 0.41 -1.75
N ARG A 44 9.39 -0.78 -1.29
CA ARG A 44 8.65 -0.95 -0.03
C ARG A 44 9.45 -0.44 1.18
N ALA A 45 10.73 -0.79 1.25
CA ALA A 45 11.59 -0.36 2.35
C ALA A 45 11.75 1.16 2.35
N GLU A 46 11.92 1.77 1.17
CA GLU A 46 12.04 3.21 0.99
C GLU A 46 10.73 3.93 1.35
N LEU A 47 9.57 3.41 0.94
CA LEU A 47 8.26 3.94 1.35
C LEU A 47 8.12 4.01 2.87
N MET A 48 8.48 2.93 3.56
CA MET A 48 8.44 2.88 5.03
C MET A 48 9.49 3.80 5.65
N ALA A 49 10.71 3.84 5.12
CA ALA A 49 11.78 4.67 5.64
C ALA A 49 11.48 6.17 5.48
N ARG A 50 10.94 6.58 4.34
CA ARG A 50 10.54 7.96 4.08
C ARG A 50 9.40 8.39 4.99
N TYR A 51 8.37 7.57 5.12
CA TYR A 51 7.27 7.83 6.06
C TYR A 51 7.73 7.88 7.52
N ALA A 52 8.66 7.01 7.91
CA ALA A 52 9.24 7.03 9.26
C ALA A 52 10.14 8.25 9.51
N ARG A 53 10.78 8.79 8.46
CA ARG A 53 11.57 10.03 8.53
C ARG A 53 10.67 11.25 8.59
N ASP A 54 9.68 11.32 7.71
CA ASP A 54 8.75 12.42 7.62
C ASP A 54 7.35 11.91 7.22
N PRO A 55 6.40 11.89 8.17
CA PRO A 55 5.05 11.38 7.92
C PRO A 55 4.20 12.34 7.09
N ASP A 56 4.58 13.62 7.00
CA ASP A 56 3.85 14.66 6.24
C ASP A 56 4.29 14.72 4.76
N ALA A 57 5.51 14.24 4.47
CA ALA A 57 6.06 14.11 3.11
C ALA A 57 6.26 12.64 2.65
N PRO A 58 5.20 11.82 2.60
CA PRO A 58 5.28 10.46 2.07
C PRO A 58 5.62 10.47 0.56
N TRP A 59 6.27 9.40 0.10
CA TRP A 59 6.60 9.26 -1.33
C TRP A 59 5.33 9.07 -2.16
N LEU A 60 4.49 8.12 -1.75
CA LEU A 60 3.25 7.79 -2.43
C LEU A 60 2.07 8.12 -1.53
N VAL A 61 1.05 8.74 -2.11
CA VAL A 61 -0.22 9.03 -1.46
C VAL A 61 -1.37 8.52 -2.30
N CYS A 62 -2.54 8.33 -1.68
CA CYS A 62 -3.75 8.12 -2.44
C CYS A 62 -4.18 9.44 -3.07
N GLN A 63 -4.49 9.45 -4.36
CA GLN A 63 -4.96 10.66 -5.03
C GLN A 63 -6.30 11.18 -4.46
N LEU A 64 -7.15 10.27 -3.98
CA LEU A 64 -8.52 10.61 -3.57
C LEU A 64 -8.57 11.31 -2.21
N CYS A 65 -7.77 10.85 -1.25
CA CYS A 65 -7.78 11.34 0.12
C CYS A 65 -6.45 11.98 0.55
N SER A 66 -5.41 11.91 -0.29
CA SER A 66 -4.06 12.37 0.04
C SER A 66 -3.50 11.70 1.31
N ALA A 67 -3.96 10.50 1.65
CA ALA A 67 -3.37 9.71 2.73
C ALA A 67 -2.14 8.97 2.20
N PRO A 68 -1.06 8.86 2.99
CA PRO A 68 0.10 8.04 2.64
C PRO A 68 -0.30 6.60 2.41
N VAL A 69 0.27 6.01 1.36
CA VAL A 69 0.06 4.60 1.02
C VAL A 69 1.33 3.81 1.25
N ILE A 70 1.15 2.57 1.70
CA ILE A 70 2.21 1.61 1.97
C ILE A 70 2.01 0.37 1.11
N LEU A 71 3.13 -0.27 0.76
CA LEU A 71 3.12 -1.52 0.02
C LEU A 71 3.18 -2.70 0.99
N VAL A 72 2.14 -3.54 0.96
CA VAL A 72 1.99 -4.71 1.82
C VAL A 72 2.14 -5.98 0.99
N ARG A 73 2.90 -6.93 1.52
CA ARG A 73 3.08 -8.27 0.94
C ARG A 73 2.12 -9.25 1.63
N THR A 74 1.38 -10.03 0.86
CA THR A 74 0.54 -11.12 1.37
C THR A 74 1.37 -12.41 1.58
N LYS A 75 0.80 -13.38 2.30
CA LYS A 75 1.44 -14.69 2.53
C LYS A 75 1.71 -15.45 1.22
N ASP A 76 0.88 -15.22 0.21
CA ASP A 76 1.00 -15.84 -1.13
C ASP A 76 1.96 -15.07 -2.06
N ARG A 77 2.84 -14.24 -1.48
CA ARG A 77 3.84 -13.42 -2.20
C ARG A 77 3.27 -12.38 -3.17
N TYR A 78 1.96 -12.10 -3.12
CA TYR A 78 1.38 -10.96 -3.83
C TYR A 78 1.62 -9.65 -3.10
N PHE A 79 1.54 -8.56 -3.83
CA PHE A 79 1.68 -7.20 -3.32
C PHE A 79 0.39 -6.43 -3.52
N HIS A 80 0.06 -5.62 -2.53
CA HIS A 80 -1.01 -4.64 -2.65
C HIS A 80 -0.70 -3.36 -1.91
N PHE A 81 -1.23 -2.25 -2.43
CA PHE A 81 -1.17 -0.97 -1.78
C PHE A 81 -2.31 -0.85 -0.78
N ARG A 82 -2.00 -0.19 0.33
CA ARG A 82 -2.92 0.03 1.43
C ARG A 82 -2.64 1.40 2.03
N HIS A 83 -3.66 2.07 2.54
CA HIS A 83 -3.42 3.28 3.33
C HIS A 83 -2.68 2.95 4.61
N HIS A 84 -1.89 3.90 5.09
CA HIS A 84 -1.36 3.82 6.44
C HIS A 84 -2.51 3.86 7.45
N LEU A 85 -2.54 2.93 8.41
CA LEU A 85 -3.64 2.75 9.37
C LEU A 85 -3.99 4.02 10.14
N ASN A 86 -2.98 4.83 10.46
CA ASN A 86 -3.15 6.07 11.22
C ASN A 86 -3.95 7.11 10.43
N GLU A 87 -3.68 7.20 9.12
CA GLU A 87 -4.23 8.23 8.24
C GLU A 87 -5.56 7.82 7.63
N GLU A 88 -5.78 6.51 7.39
CA GLU A 88 -7.07 6.00 6.91
C GLU A 88 -8.21 6.20 7.94
N ALA A 89 -7.87 6.24 9.24
CA ALA A 89 -8.84 6.50 10.30
C ALA A 89 -9.36 7.95 10.28
N GLU A 90 -8.49 8.89 9.93
CA GLU A 90 -8.84 10.32 9.86
C GLU A 90 -9.38 10.70 8.48
N LYS A 91 -8.80 10.14 7.42
CA LYS A 91 -9.16 10.43 6.04
C LYS A 91 -10.16 9.40 5.51
N LYS A 92 -11.44 9.82 5.43
CA LYS A 92 -12.54 9.04 4.83
C LYS A 92 -12.35 8.87 3.31
N CYS A 93 -11.48 7.96 2.90
CA CYS A 93 -11.31 7.61 1.49
C CYS A 93 -12.50 6.76 1.01
N SER A 94 -12.99 7.02 -0.20
CA SER A 94 -14.02 6.18 -0.85
C SER A 94 -13.50 4.76 -1.13
N ILE A 95 -12.19 4.61 -1.33
CA ILE A 95 -11.50 3.32 -1.41
C ILE A 95 -11.08 2.95 0.00
N SER A 96 -11.97 2.28 0.74
CA SER A 96 -11.63 1.75 2.05
C SER A 96 -10.74 0.52 1.88
N THR A 97 -9.42 0.66 2.09
CA THR A 97 -8.49 -0.49 2.07
C THR A 97 -8.35 -1.14 3.43
N ARG A 98 -8.93 -0.55 4.48
CA ARG A 98 -9.56 -1.28 5.58
C ARG A 98 -10.40 -2.37 4.93
N GLY A 99 -9.77 -3.54 4.83
CA GLY A 99 -10.51 -4.75 4.51
C GLY A 99 -11.65 -4.81 5.51
N GLU A 100 -12.67 -5.57 5.17
CA GLU A 100 -13.81 -5.85 6.03
C GLU A 100 -13.41 -6.62 7.31
N LEU A 101 -12.29 -6.27 7.95
CA LEU A 101 -12.16 -6.25 9.40
C LEU A 101 -13.12 -5.17 9.94
N SER A 102 -14.39 -5.49 9.72
CA SER A 102 -15.52 -5.11 10.53
C SER A 102 -15.05 -5.15 11.98
N ALA A 103 -15.40 -4.11 12.72
CA ALA A 103 -15.25 -4.08 14.18
C ALA A 103 -15.94 -5.29 14.88
N ASP A 104 -16.63 -6.15 14.12
CA ASP A 104 -17.26 -7.40 14.53
C ASP A 104 -16.29 -8.51 14.98
N GLN A 105 -15.01 -8.51 14.55
CA GLN A 105 -14.02 -9.48 15.07
C GLN A 105 -13.37 -9.05 16.41
N ILE A 106 -13.65 -7.84 16.92
CA ILE A 106 -13.10 -7.36 18.21
C ILE A 106 -13.95 -7.86 19.39
N LYS A 107 -15.15 -8.40 19.13
CA LYS A 107 -16.11 -8.77 20.19
C LYS A 107 -16.28 -10.28 20.39
N CYS A 108 -15.24 -11.09 20.20
CA CYS A 108 -15.27 -12.52 20.55
C CYS A 108 -14.07 -12.97 21.40
N ILE A 109 -13.61 -12.13 22.33
CA ILE A 109 -12.73 -12.55 23.44
C ILE A 109 -13.27 -12.01 24.78
N LYS A 110 -14.59 -12.03 24.97
CA LYS A 110 -15.23 -11.97 26.29
C LYS A 110 -16.57 -12.69 26.25
N TYR A 111 -16.55 -14.02 26.27
CA TYR A 111 -17.12 -14.83 27.35
C TYR A 111 -16.89 -16.31 27.07
#